data_AF-A0A1G3X2F3-F1
#
_entry.id   AF-A0A1G3X2F3-F1
#
_cell.length_a   1.000
_cell.length_b   1.000
_cell.length_c   1.000
_cell.angle_alpha   90.00
_cell.angle_beta   90.00
_cell.angle_gamma   90.00
#
_symmetry.space_group_name_H-M   'P 1'
#
loop_
_entity.id
_entity.type
_entity.pdbx_description
1 polymer ?
#
loop_
_entity_poly.entity_id
_entity_poly.type
_entity_poly.pdbx_seq_one_letter_code
_entity_poly.pdbx_strand_id
1 'polypeptide(L)'
;MRKSGLALVELLGAVIIFGLVLSLSAMILSTITKANARIVEQSQANTEMTLLTSLLDDTYQDFGATNYIPCVGITNCIILINAFEYVVDLENETINLVVHNPELELNISLLNNRLYIDNELITINHFTLATDSTLTYEIIGSELILNLDLTFVGELNTYTYHYEQTLTLETIPT
;
A
#
# COMPACT_ATOMS: atom_id res chain seq x y z
N MET A 1 48.74 55.23 -13.80
CA MET A 1 47.85 54.09 -13.46
C MET A 1 47.83 53.90 -11.96
N ARG A 2 46.70 54.18 -11.29
CA ARG A 2 46.58 54.13 -9.83
C ARG A 2 46.10 52.73 -9.43
N LYS A 3 47.01 51.86 -8.97
CA LYS A 3 46.63 50.59 -8.35
C LYS A 3 46.21 50.90 -6.91
N SER A 4 44.91 51.00 -6.65
CA SER A 4 44.38 51.07 -5.29
C SER A 4 44.57 49.69 -4.65
N GLY A 5 45.48 49.58 -3.69
CA GLY A 5 45.63 48.35 -2.91
C GLY A 5 44.38 48.15 -2.04
N LEU A 6 43.76 46.96 -2.10
CA LEU A 6 42.67 46.59 -1.19
C LEU A 6 43.15 46.78 0.25
N ALA A 7 42.36 47.46 1.08
CA ALA A 7 42.65 47.53 2.50
C ALA A 7 42.40 46.15 3.14
N LEU A 8 43.22 45.73 4.10
CA LEU A 8 43.10 44.43 4.80
C LEU A 8 41.68 44.20 5.36
N VAL A 9 41.00 45.28 5.76
CA VAL A 9 39.63 45.28 6.27
C VAL A 9 38.61 44.93 5.18
N GLU A 10 38.81 45.41 3.94
CA GLU A 10 37.95 45.08 2.81
C GLU A 10 38.11 43.62 2.40
N LEU A 11 39.35 43.10 2.45
CA LEU A 11 39.63 41.68 2.22
C LEU A 11 38.93 40.80 3.26
N LEU A 12 39.00 41.18 4.55
CA LEU A 12 38.36 40.44 5.63
C LEU A 12 36.83 40.45 5.49
N GLY A 13 36.24 41.60 5.17
CA GLY A 13 34.80 41.73 4.91
C GLY A 13 34.36 40.86 3.73
N ALA A 14 35.12 40.84 2.64
CA ALA A 14 34.84 40.00 1.47
C ALA A 14 34.88 38.50 1.80
N VAL A 15 35.86 38.05 2.61
CA VAL A 15 35.96 36.63 3.04
C VAL A 15 34.77 36.24 3.90
N ILE A 16 34.34 37.09 4.83
CA ILE A 16 33.16 36.82 5.67
C ILE A 16 31.91 36.72 4.82
N ILE A 17 31.66 37.68 3.93
CA ILE A 17 30.50 37.67 3.02
C ILE A 17 30.53 36.41 2.14
N PHE A 18 31.69 36.04 1.61
CA PHE A 18 31.84 34.84 0.79
C PHE A 18 31.52 33.56 1.59
N GLY A 19 31.99 33.46 2.83
CA GLY A 19 31.66 32.35 3.72
C GLY A 19 30.16 32.25 4.03
N LEU A 20 29.50 33.39 4.27
CA LEU A 20 28.05 33.44 4.48
C LEU A 20 27.27 32.99 3.24
N VAL A 21 27.67 33.45 2.05
CA VAL A 21 27.04 33.04 0.79
C VAL A 21 27.21 31.54 0.56
N LEU A 22 28.41 31.00 0.75
CA LEU A 22 28.66 29.56 0.61
C LEU A 22 27.82 28.74 1.60
N SER A 23 27.73 29.17 2.86
CA SER A 23 26.89 28.51 3.87
C SER A 23 25.42 28.52 3.45
N LEU A 24 24.92 29.65 2.96
CA LEU A 24 23.54 29.77 2.50
C LEU A 24 23.27 28.86 1.31
N SER A 25 24.17 28.84 0.32
CA SER A 25 24.07 27.97 -0.85
C SER A 25 24.08 26.48 -0.45
N ALA A 26 24.93 26.08 0.49
CA ALA A 26 24.98 24.73 1.01
C ALA A 26 23.68 24.33 1.73
N MET A 27 23.12 25.22 2.55
CA MET A 27 21.83 25.00 3.22
C MET A 27 20.68 24.85 2.22
N ILE A 28 20.64 25.70 1.19
CA ILE A 28 19.63 25.62 0.12
C ILE A 28 19.75 24.28 -0.60
N LEU A 29 20.95 23.87 -1.00
CA LEU A 29 21.18 22.60 -1.68
C LEU A 29 20.80 21.40 -0.81
N SER A 30 21.17 21.42 0.48
CA SER A 30 20.77 20.36 1.41
C SER A 30 19.25 20.30 1.60
N THR A 31 18.56 21.44 1.56
CA THR A 31 17.10 21.48 1.71
C THR A 31 16.43 20.93 0.46
N ILE A 32 16.89 21.32 -0.73
CA ILE A 32 16.37 20.83 -2.02
C ILE A 32 16.57 19.31 -2.12
N THR A 33 17.76 18.80 -1.78
CA THR A 33 18.05 17.36 -1.83
C THR A 33 17.16 16.55 -0.89
N LYS A 34 16.97 17.01 0.35
CA LYS A 34 16.04 16.36 1.30
C LYS A 34 14.59 16.43 0.82
N ALA A 35 14.16 17.56 0.26
CA ALA A 35 12.81 17.70 -0.28
C ALA A 35 12.59 16.74 -1.45
N ASN A 36 13.53 16.65 -2.38
CA ASN A 36 13.46 15.74 -3.51
C ASN A 36 13.40 14.27 -3.05
N ALA A 37 14.24 13.88 -2.08
CA ALA A 37 14.22 12.52 -1.56
C ALA A 37 12.86 12.15 -0.94
N ARG A 38 12.26 13.07 -0.16
CA ARG A 38 10.91 12.88 0.40
C ARG A 38 9.82 12.79 -0.66
N ILE A 39 9.92 13.59 -1.73
CA ILE A 39 8.96 13.55 -2.85
C ILE A 39 9.06 12.20 -3.57
N VAL A 40 10.27 11.70 -3.80
CA VAL A 40 10.49 10.39 -4.44
C VAL A 40 9.92 9.28 -3.57
N GLU A 41 10.22 9.26 -2.27
CA GLU A 41 9.69 8.23 -1.35
C GLU A 41 8.16 8.29 -1.25
N GLN A 42 7.56 9.48 -1.15
CA GLN A 42 6.10 9.63 -1.16
C GLN A 42 5.48 9.13 -2.47
N SER A 43 6.13 9.41 -3.61
CA SER A 43 5.67 8.91 -4.91
C SER A 43 5.72 7.39 -4.97
N GLN A 44 6.80 6.78 -4.45
CA GLN A 44 6.93 5.33 -4.36
C GLN A 44 5.84 4.74 -3.47
N ALA A 45 5.58 5.31 -2.29
CA ALA A 45 4.54 4.84 -1.38
C ALA A 45 3.16 4.84 -2.05
N ASN A 46 2.83 5.92 -2.78
CA ASN A 46 1.56 6.02 -3.50
C ASN A 46 1.47 5.01 -4.66
N THR A 47 2.56 4.78 -5.39
CA THR A 47 2.59 3.77 -6.46
C THR A 47 2.38 2.37 -5.89
N GLU A 48 3.11 1.99 -4.84
CA GLU A 48 2.96 0.69 -4.19
C GLU A 48 1.54 0.48 -3.64
N MET A 49 0.96 1.51 -3.01
CA MET A 49 -0.44 1.42 -2.55
C MET A 49 -1.42 1.26 -3.72
N THR A 50 -1.23 2.00 -4.81
CA THR A 50 -2.10 1.90 -5.99
C THR A 50 -2.03 0.50 -6.61
N LEU A 51 -0.82 -0.07 -6.72
CA LEU A 51 -0.62 -1.43 -7.21
C LEU A 51 -1.26 -2.46 -6.28
N LEU A 52 -1.12 -2.28 -4.96
CA LEU A 52 -1.73 -3.16 -3.98
C LEU A 52 -3.26 -3.11 -4.01
N THR A 53 -3.85 -1.92 -4.10
CA THR A 53 -5.29 -1.75 -4.26
C THR A 53 -5.78 -2.44 -5.53
N SER A 54 -5.13 -2.23 -6.67
CA SER A 54 -5.49 -2.91 -7.92
C SER A 54 -5.41 -4.43 -7.78
N LEU A 55 -4.33 -4.95 -7.18
CA LEU A 55 -4.18 -6.38 -6.95
C LEU A 55 -5.30 -6.93 -6.07
N LEU A 56 -5.65 -6.23 -4.99
CA LEU A 56 -6.73 -6.63 -4.09
C LEU A 56 -8.08 -6.62 -4.81
N ASP A 57 -8.41 -5.54 -5.52
CA ASP A 57 -9.65 -5.39 -6.28
C ASP A 57 -9.79 -6.51 -7.32
N ASP A 58 -8.75 -6.75 -8.12
CA ASP A 58 -8.71 -7.82 -9.12
C ASP A 58 -8.88 -9.18 -8.45
N THR A 59 -8.17 -9.44 -7.34
CA THR A 59 -8.25 -10.71 -6.61
C THR A 59 -9.66 -10.96 -6.05
N TYR A 60 -10.28 -9.95 -5.43
CA TYR A 60 -11.63 -10.08 -4.89
C TYR A 60 -12.68 -10.26 -5.98
N GLN A 61 -12.55 -9.50 -7.07
CA GLN A 61 -13.47 -9.58 -8.19
C GLN A 61 -13.38 -10.93 -8.91
N ASP A 62 -12.17 -11.40 -9.18
CA ASP A 62 -11.93 -12.67 -9.87
C ASP A 62 -12.32 -13.87 -9.00
N PHE A 63 -12.08 -13.79 -7.68
CA PHE A 63 -12.42 -14.89 -6.78
C PHE A 63 -13.94 -15.03 -6.56
N GLY A 64 -14.69 -13.92 -6.50
CA GLY A 64 -16.14 -13.95 -6.37
C GLY A 64 -16.62 -14.62 -5.08
N ALA A 65 -16.18 -14.12 -3.92
CA ALA A 65 -16.50 -14.73 -2.62
C ALA A 65 -18.01 -14.82 -2.36
N THR A 66 -18.50 -16.02 -2.09
CA THR A 66 -19.90 -16.28 -1.71
C THR A 66 -20.08 -16.34 -0.19
N ASN A 67 -19.02 -16.68 0.55
CA ASN A 67 -19.02 -16.82 2.01
C ASN A 67 -17.65 -16.49 2.59
N TYR A 68 -17.51 -16.53 3.92
CA TYR A 68 -16.24 -16.32 4.60
C TYR A 68 -16.12 -17.16 5.88
N ILE A 69 -14.89 -17.41 6.31
CA ILE A 69 -14.55 -18.10 7.55
C ILE A 69 -13.44 -17.30 8.26
N PRO A 70 -13.59 -16.96 9.55
CA PRO A 70 -12.51 -16.34 10.30
C PRO A 70 -11.39 -17.33 10.60
N CYS A 71 -10.14 -16.89 10.51
CA CYS A 71 -9.00 -17.76 10.82
C CYS A 71 -8.96 -18.11 12.31
N VAL A 72 -8.91 -19.41 12.61
CA VAL A 72 -8.87 -19.87 14.01
C VAL A 72 -7.49 -19.61 14.61
N GLY A 73 -7.45 -18.83 15.69
CA GLY A 73 -6.23 -18.57 16.46
C GLY A 73 -5.26 -17.55 15.84
N ILE A 74 -5.66 -16.90 14.74
CA ILE A 74 -4.88 -15.87 14.06
C ILE A 74 -5.70 -14.58 13.98
N THR A 75 -5.20 -13.52 14.60
CA THR A 75 -5.74 -12.16 14.45
C THR A 75 -5.27 -11.55 13.13
N ASN A 76 -6.07 -10.66 12.52
CA ASN A 76 -5.82 -10.07 11.19
C ASN A 76 -5.75 -11.10 10.05
N CYS A 77 -6.68 -12.06 10.05
CA CYS A 77 -6.76 -13.09 9.03
C CYS A 77 -8.22 -13.42 8.73
N ILE A 78 -8.53 -13.58 7.45
CA ILE A 78 -9.83 -14.01 6.94
C ILE A 78 -9.65 -14.98 5.78
N ILE A 79 -10.51 -15.98 5.71
CA ILE A 79 -10.61 -16.90 4.57
C ILE A 79 -11.91 -16.58 3.86
N LEU A 80 -11.82 -16.18 2.60
CA LEU A 80 -12.96 -16.04 1.71
C LEU A 80 -13.23 -17.38 1.03
N ILE A 81 -14.51 -17.67 0.84
CA ILE A 81 -14.98 -18.94 0.29
C ILE A 81 -15.79 -18.66 -0.97
N ASN A 82 -15.47 -19.37 -2.04
CA ASN A 82 -16.30 -19.45 -3.23
C ASN A 82 -16.84 -20.89 -3.35
N ALA A 83 -18.12 -21.04 -3.02
CA ALA A 83 -18.82 -22.32 -3.08
C ALA A 83 -19.48 -22.57 -4.46
N PHE A 84 -19.76 -21.52 -5.22
CA PHE A 84 -20.37 -21.62 -6.54
C PHE A 84 -20.11 -20.38 -7.39
N GLU A 85 -20.10 -20.56 -8.70
CA GLU A 85 -20.00 -19.48 -9.67
C GLU A 85 -20.98 -19.67 -10.83
N TYR A 86 -21.34 -18.56 -11.49
CA TYR A 86 -22.13 -18.59 -12.71
C TYR A 86 -21.20 -18.46 -13.91
N VAL A 87 -21.05 -19.55 -14.68
CA VAL A 87 -20.20 -19.57 -15.86
C VAL A 87 -21.05 -19.45 -17.12
N VAL A 88 -20.68 -18.52 -17.99
CA VAL A 88 -21.32 -18.37 -19.30
C VAL A 88 -20.80 -19.45 -20.24
N ASP A 89 -21.70 -20.31 -20.71
CA ASP A 89 -21.43 -21.27 -21.78
C ASP A 89 -21.74 -20.60 -23.13
N LEU A 90 -20.67 -20.19 -23.83
CA LEU A 90 -20.77 -19.50 -25.11
C LEU A 90 -21.22 -20.43 -26.26
N GLU A 91 -21.11 -21.75 -26.10
CA GLU A 91 -21.53 -22.70 -27.15
C GLU A 91 -23.04 -22.93 -27.11
N ASN A 92 -23.60 -22.97 -25.90
CA ASN A 92 -25.04 -23.18 -25.69
C ASN A 92 -25.83 -21.88 -25.43
N GLU A 93 -25.15 -20.73 -25.36
CA GLU A 93 -25.72 -19.44 -24.97
C GLU A 93 -26.48 -19.50 -23.63
N THR A 94 -26.01 -20.34 -22.70
CA THR A 94 -26.61 -20.51 -21.37
C THR A 94 -25.70 -20.03 -20.25
N ILE A 95 -26.29 -19.73 -19.09
CA ILE A 95 -25.55 -19.49 -17.85
C ILE A 95 -25.70 -20.75 -17.00
N ASN A 96 -24.58 -21.38 -16.70
CA ASN A 96 -24.54 -22.61 -15.92
C ASN A 96 -24.06 -22.30 -14.50
N LEU A 97 -24.78 -22.82 -13.50
CA LEU A 97 -24.31 -22.81 -12.12
C LEU A 97 -23.27 -23.91 -11.94
N VAL A 98 -22.06 -23.54 -11.58
CA VAL A 98 -20.98 -24.47 -11.22
C VAL A 98 -20.82 -24.43 -9.72
N VAL A 99 -21.02 -25.58 -9.07
CA VAL A 99 -20.82 -25.74 -7.62
C VAL A 99 -19.44 -26.36 -7.38
N HIS A 100 -18.61 -25.72 -6.56
CA HIS A 100 -17.28 -26.20 -6.22
C HIS A 100 -17.35 -27.19 -5.06
N ASN A 101 -16.74 -28.37 -5.25
CA ASN A 101 -16.60 -29.38 -4.20
C ASN A 101 -15.25 -30.11 -4.34
N PRO A 102 -14.24 -29.80 -3.51
CA PRO A 102 -14.29 -28.89 -2.36
C PRO A 102 -14.50 -27.41 -2.76
N GLU A 103 -15.02 -26.61 -1.84
CA GLU A 103 -15.15 -25.15 -2.02
C GLU A 103 -13.77 -24.52 -2.25
N LEU A 104 -13.73 -23.44 -3.03
CA LEU A 104 -12.50 -22.68 -3.25
C LEU A 104 -12.28 -21.73 -2.07
N GLU A 105 -11.03 -21.57 -1.66
CA GLU A 105 -10.64 -20.73 -0.53
C GLU A 105 -9.61 -19.69 -0.97
N LEU A 106 -9.75 -18.47 -0.45
CA LEU A 106 -8.78 -17.39 -0.60
C LEU A 106 -8.42 -16.85 0.78
N ASN A 107 -7.18 -17.05 1.19
CA ASN A 107 -6.70 -16.60 2.50
C ASN A 107 -6.06 -15.21 2.41
N ILE A 108 -6.50 -14.27 3.25
CA ILE A 108 -5.88 -12.95 3.39
C ILE A 108 -5.44 -12.77 4.83
N SER A 109 -4.16 -12.53 5.05
CA SER A 109 -3.62 -12.42 6.40
C SER A 109 -2.49 -11.41 6.53
N LEU A 110 -2.44 -10.74 7.69
CA LEU A 110 -1.31 -9.93 8.13
C LEU A 110 -0.57 -10.67 9.24
N LEU A 111 0.61 -11.20 8.92
CA LEU A 111 1.43 -12.00 9.83
C LEU A 111 2.85 -11.47 9.85
N ASN A 112 3.41 -11.21 11.04
CA ASN A 112 4.78 -10.73 11.21
C ASN A 112 5.11 -9.54 10.29
N ASN A 113 4.26 -8.50 10.28
CA ASN A 113 4.49 -7.29 9.49
C ASN A 113 4.54 -7.54 7.98
N ARG A 114 3.80 -8.53 7.50
CA ARG A 114 3.75 -8.91 6.10
C ARG A 114 2.33 -9.26 5.70
N LEU A 115 1.95 -8.85 4.49
CA LEU A 115 0.67 -9.19 3.89
C LEU A 115 0.83 -10.47 3.08
N TYR A 116 -0.08 -11.41 3.32
CA TYR A 116 -0.19 -12.64 2.56
C TYR A 116 -1.56 -12.71 1.90
N ILE A 117 -1.57 -13.04 0.61
CA ILE A 117 -2.77 -13.35 -0.16
C ILE A 117 -2.56 -14.74 -0.74
N ASP A 118 -3.49 -15.65 -0.47
CA ASP A 118 -3.39 -17.08 -0.77
C ASP A 118 -2.05 -17.72 -0.32
N ASN A 119 -1.61 -17.36 0.89
CA ASN A 119 -0.32 -17.75 1.47
C ASN A 119 0.92 -17.25 0.69
N GLU A 120 0.75 -16.47 -0.37
CA GLU A 120 1.84 -15.80 -1.08
C GLU A 120 2.16 -14.46 -0.40
N LEU A 121 3.46 -14.22 -0.19
CA LEU A 121 3.93 -12.98 0.39
C LEU A 121 3.82 -11.84 -0.63
N ILE A 122 2.98 -10.85 -0.32
CA ILE A 122 2.91 -9.62 -1.11
C ILE A 122 4.05 -8.70 -0.71
N THR A 123 4.97 -8.48 -1.65
CA THR A 123 6.14 -7.63 -1.44
C THR A 123 5.79 -6.17 -1.76
N ILE A 124 5.96 -5.30 -0.78
CA ILE A 124 5.80 -3.85 -0.92
C ILE A 124 7.21 -3.28 -1.06
N ASN A 125 7.60 -2.89 -2.26
CA ASN A 125 9.00 -2.51 -2.49
C ASN A 125 9.33 -1.20 -1.77
N HIS A 126 10.55 -1.08 -1.27
CA HIS A 126 11.06 0.12 -0.56
C HIS A 126 10.42 0.39 0.81
N PHE A 127 9.44 -0.40 1.24
CA PHE A 127 8.74 -0.22 2.51
C PHE A 127 8.68 -1.53 3.30
N THR A 128 8.46 -1.38 4.60
CA THR A 128 8.05 -2.48 5.49
C THR A 128 6.69 -2.13 6.10
N LEU A 129 5.87 -3.12 6.44
CA LEU A 129 4.62 -2.85 7.15
C LEU A 129 4.90 -2.64 8.65
N ALA A 130 4.28 -1.63 9.24
CA ALA A 130 4.33 -1.43 10.68
C ALA A 130 3.44 -2.43 11.43
N THR A 131 3.72 -2.62 12.72
CA THR A 131 3.04 -3.61 13.58
C THR A 131 1.59 -3.26 13.90
N ASP A 132 1.23 -1.99 13.69
CA ASP A 132 -0.10 -1.43 13.87
C ASP A 132 -0.96 -1.54 12.60
N SER A 133 -0.46 -2.15 11.53
CA SER A 133 -1.28 -2.49 10.37
C SER A 133 -2.29 -3.58 10.75
N THR A 134 -3.55 -3.41 10.36
CA THR A 134 -4.65 -4.28 10.79
C THR A 134 -5.53 -4.72 9.63
N LEU A 135 -6.07 -5.93 9.76
CA LEU A 135 -7.12 -6.46 8.90
C LEU A 135 -8.32 -6.71 9.82
N THR A 136 -9.42 -6.02 9.54
CA THR A 136 -10.67 -6.17 10.26
C THR A 136 -11.79 -6.46 9.28
N TYR A 137 -12.86 -7.06 9.76
CA TYR A 137 -14.04 -7.35 8.96
C TYR A 137 -15.29 -7.11 9.79
N GLU A 138 -16.35 -6.67 9.12
CA GLU A 138 -17.68 -6.47 9.69
C GLU A 138 -18.72 -7.10 8.78
N ILE A 139 -19.82 -7.58 9.36
CA ILE A 139 -20.95 -8.14 8.62
C ILE A 139 -22.16 -7.26 8.85
N ILE A 140 -22.74 -6.77 7.76
CA ILE A 140 -23.96 -5.97 7.78
C ILE A 140 -24.99 -6.67 6.89
N GLY A 141 -25.86 -7.47 7.50
CA GLY A 141 -26.84 -8.26 6.75
C GLY A 141 -26.16 -9.35 5.91
N SER A 142 -26.24 -9.24 4.59
CA SER A 142 -25.57 -10.13 3.61
C SER A 142 -24.29 -9.52 3.03
N GLU A 143 -23.80 -8.41 3.57
CA GLU A 143 -22.57 -7.77 3.12
C GLU A 143 -21.45 -8.03 4.12
N LEU A 144 -20.28 -8.42 3.60
CA LEU A 144 -19.02 -8.49 4.32
C LEU A 144 -18.18 -7.28 3.94
N ILE A 145 -17.85 -6.44 4.92
CA ILE A 145 -16.99 -5.29 4.74
C ILE A 145 -15.61 -5.65 5.26
N LEU A 146 -14.61 -5.63 4.39
CA LEU A 146 -13.21 -5.88 4.70
C LEU A 146 -12.46 -4.57 4.79
N ASN A 147 -11.78 -4.35 5.91
CA ASN A 147 -11.01 -3.15 6.17
C ASN A 147 -9.54 -3.52 6.38
N LEU A 148 -8.67 -2.96 5.56
CA LEU A 148 -7.23 -3.14 5.63
C LEU A 148 -6.57 -1.77 5.88
N ASP A 149 -6.09 -1.58 7.09
CA ASP A 149 -5.30 -0.41 7.48
C ASP A 149 -3.82 -0.77 7.41
N LEU A 150 -3.08 -0.15 6.48
CA LEU A 150 -1.68 -0.43 6.25
C LEU A 150 -0.83 0.80 6.54
N THR A 151 0.21 0.62 7.36
CA THR A 151 1.20 1.65 7.62
C THR A 151 2.54 1.22 7.02
N PHE A 152 2.96 1.91 5.95
CA PHE A 152 4.25 1.72 5.29
C PHE A 152 5.32 2.51 6.03
N VAL A 153 6.40 1.83 6.44
CA VAL A 153 7.58 2.42 7.05
C VAL A 153 8.69 2.49 6.02
N GLY A 154 9.00 3.71 5.58
CA GLY A 154 10.10 4.01 4.65
C GLY A 154 11.35 4.52 5.38
N GLU A 155 12.34 4.98 4.61
CA GLU A 155 13.59 5.52 5.16
C GLU A 155 13.42 6.92 5.77
N LEU A 156 12.52 7.75 5.21
CA LEU A 156 12.36 9.14 5.60
C LEU A 156 11.06 9.41 6.36
N ASN A 157 9.99 8.64 6.10
CA ASN A 157 8.70 8.85 6.73
C ASN A 157 7.85 7.56 6.83
N THR A 158 6.71 7.68 7.51
CA THR A 158 5.65 6.67 7.54
C THR A 158 4.43 7.13 6.75
N TYR A 159 3.78 6.21 6.05
CA TYR A 159 2.61 6.48 5.21
C TYR A 159 1.50 5.51 5.59
N THR A 160 0.34 6.03 5.99
CA THR A 160 -0.81 5.21 6.39
C THR A 160 -1.89 5.28 5.32
N TYR A 161 -2.42 4.11 4.98
CA TYR A 161 -3.44 3.93 3.97
C TYR A 161 -4.57 3.06 4.53
N HIS A 162 -5.79 3.39 4.10
CA HIS A 162 -6.99 2.66 4.43
C HIS A 162 -7.59 2.12 3.13
N TYR A 163 -7.85 0.82 3.10
CA TYR A 163 -8.52 0.14 2.02
C TYR A 163 -9.77 -0.55 2.56
N GLU A 164 -10.90 -0.35 1.90
CA GLU A 164 -12.19 -0.93 2.23
C GLU A 164 -12.75 -1.63 1.00
N GLN A 165 -13.23 -2.86 1.18
CA GLN A 165 -13.93 -3.61 0.15
C GLN A 165 -15.21 -4.21 0.71
N THR A 166 -16.31 -4.04 -0.01
CA THR A 166 -17.60 -4.66 0.32
C THR A 166 -17.87 -5.83 -0.61
N LEU A 167 -18.15 -7.00 -0.04
CA LEU A 167 -18.48 -8.23 -0.75
C LEU A 167 -19.91 -8.64 -0.40
N THR A 168 -20.70 -8.99 -1.40
CA THR A 168 -22.06 -9.54 -1.19
C THR A 168 -21.95 -11.05 -1.01
N LEU A 169 -22.42 -11.54 0.14
CA LEU A 169 -22.46 -12.97 0.45
C LEU A 169 -23.73 -13.58 -0.11
N GLU A 170 -23.60 -14.74 -0.74
CA GLU A 170 -24.70 -15.47 -1.36
C GLU A 170 -24.72 -16.94 -0.92
N THR A 171 -25.92 -17.49 -0.79
CA THR A 171 -26.10 -18.92 -0.54
C THR A 171 -26.35 -19.65 -1.84
N ILE A 172 -25.89 -20.90 -1.94
CA ILE A 172 -26.13 -21.76 -3.11
C ILE A 172 -27.65 -21.74 -3.44
N PRO A 173 -28.03 -21.34 -4.66
CA PRO A 173 -29.43 -21.35 -5.08
C PRO A 173 -29.99 -22.77 -5.03
N THR A 174 -31.10 -22.96 -4.30
CA THR A 174 -31.82 -24.25 -4.19
C THR A 174 -32.81 -24.45 -5.32
#